data_AF-A6HVU7-F1
#
_entry.id   AF-A6HVU7-F1
#
_cell.length_a   1.000
_cell.length_b   1.000
_cell.length_c   1.000
_cell.angle_alpha   90.00
_cell.angle_beta   90.00
_cell.angle_gamma   90.00
#
_symmetry.space_group_name_H-M   'P 1'
#
loop_
_entity.id
_entity.type
_entity.pdbx_description
1 polymer ?
#
loop_
_entity_poly.entity_id
_entity_poly.type
_entity_poly.pdbx_seq_one_letter_code
_entity_poly.pdbx_strand_id
1 'polypeptide(L)'
;MEPREAAGKETMGSKRKNLTFLRSRLYMLERRKTDTVVDSSVSGDHSGSLRRSQSDRTEYNQKLQEKMTPQAECSSAETPTPEEEQQVGRMMAKRAKIIRELIQTERDYLTDLELCVREVVQPLRSKQIDRLDVESLFSNIESVHQISAKLLSLLEEATTDVEPAVQVIGCNYGK
;
A
#
# COMPACT_ATOMS: atom_id res chain seq x y z
N MET A 1 17.06 65.51 -3.82
CA MET A 1 15.86 65.59 -4.67
C MET A 1 15.28 64.19 -4.73
N GLU A 2 14.24 63.97 -3.93
CA GLU A 2 13.36 62.80 -4.04
C GLU A 2 12.54 62.88 -5.33
N PRO A 3 11.99 61.74 -5.80
CA PRO A 3 10.61 61.77 -6.23
C PRO A 3 9.76 60.63 -5.63
N ARG A 4 8.54 61.02 -5.28
CA ARG A 4 7.45 60.24 -4.68
C ARG A 4 6.58 59.53 -5.73
N GLU A 5 6.04 58.38 -5.31
CA GLU A 5 4.70 57.77 -5.55
C GLU A 5 4.24 57.35 -6.96
N ALA A 6 3.78 56.08 -7.06
CA ALA A 6 2.38 55.74 -7.40
C ALA A 6 2.07 54.26 -7.16
N ALA A 7 0.78 53.98 -6.93
CA ALA A 7 0.19 52.79 -6.34
C ALA A 7 -0.02 51.60 -7.30
N GLY A 8 -0.14 50.39 -6.73
CA GLY A 8 -0.68 49.19 -7.40
C GLY A 8 -1.36 48.28 -6.37
N LYS A 9 -2.69 48.20 -6.42
CA LYS A 9 -3.51 47.15 -5.79
C LYS A 9 -3.35 45.86 -6.61
N GLU A 10 -3.37 44.69 -5.97
CA GLU A 10 -4.36 43.61 -6.22
C GLU A 10 -4.04 42.27 -5.52
N THR A 11 -5.03 41.81 -4.75
CA THR A 11 -5.56 40.45 -4.53
C THR A 11 -4.64 39.20 -4.51
N MET A 12 -4.69 38.44 -3.41
CA MET A 12 -5.33 37.10 -3.39
C MET A 12 -5.34 36.47 -1.99
N GLY A 13 -6.46 35.82 -1.67
CA GLY A 13 -6.83 35.39 -0.32
C GLY A 13 -6.01 34.25 0.27
N SER A 14 -5.69 34.42 1.55
CA SER A 14 -5.10 33.40 2.42
C SER A 14 -6.10 32.26 2.71
N LYS A 15 -6.13 31.23 1.87
CA LYS A 15 -6.76 29.95 2.24
C LYS A 15 -5.86 29.19 3.21
N ARG A 16 -6.09 29.38 4.51
CA ARG A 16 -5.60 28.46 5.55
C ARG A 16 -6.17 27.07 5.26
N LYS A 17 -5.31 26.14 4.87
CA LYS A 17 -5.65 24.71 4.82
C LYS A 17 -5.31 24.12 6.17
N ASN A 18 -6.33 23.86 6.99
CA ASN A 18 -6.18 23.08 8.23
C ASN A 18 -5.82 21.64 7.86
N LEU A 19 -4.52 21.33 7.83
CA LEU A 19 -3.99 19.99 7.67
C LEU A 19 -3.99 19.29 9.04
N THR A 20 -5.13 18.74 9.43
CA THR A 20 -5.26 17.97 10.69
C THR A 20 -5.66 16.51 10.47
N PHE A 21 -5.49 15.96 9.28
CA PHE A 21 -5.87 14.57 8.99
C PHE A 21 -4.75 13.75 8.37
N LEU A 22 -3.65 13.60 9.12
CA LEU A 22 -2.76 12.45 8.99
C LEU A 22 -2.50 11.88 10.38
N ARG A 23 -3.54 11.26 10.96
CA ARG A 23 -3.39 10.41 12.13
C ARG A 23 -3.38 8.96 11.65
N SER A 24 -2.20 8.47 11.29
CA SER A 24 -1.97 7.05 11.01
C SER A 24 -2.21 6.24 12.29
N ARG A 25 -3.42 5.68 12.43
CA ARG A 25 -3.78 4.82 13.55
C ARG A 25 -3.27 3.42 13.26
N LEU A 26 -2.09 3.09 13.79
CA LEU A 26 -1.57 1.74 13.87
C LEU A 26 -2.58 0.85 14.62
N TYR A 27 -3.29 -0.02 13.90
CA TYR A 27 -4.14 -1.05 14.48
C TYR A 27 -3.29 -2.28 14.74
N MET A 28 -2.78 -2.41 15.97
CA MET A 28 -2.10 -3.63 16.40
C MET A 28 -2.54 -4.13 17.77
N LEU A 29 -3.80 -3.90 18.19
CA LEU A 29 -4.25 -4.46 19.47
C LEU A 29 -5.78 -4.63 19.51
N GLU A 30 -6.28 -5.83 19.21
CA GLU A 30 -7.39 -6.40 19.98
C GLU A 30 -7.47 -7.92 19.79
N ARG A 31 -7.10 -8.63 20.86
CA ARG A 31 -7.20 -10.08 20.98
C ARG A 31 -8.68 -10.47 20.98
N ARG A 32 -9.05 -11.47 20.17
CA ARG A 32 -10.38 -12.10 20.24
C ARG A 32 -10.59 -12.70 21.64
N LYS A 33 -11.53 -12.15 22.41
CA LYS A 33 -12.33 -12.86 23.43
C LYS A 33 -13.70 -13.01 22.78
N THR A 34 -14.22 -14.20 22.51
CA THR A 34 -15.08 -15.02 23.39
C THR A 34 -15.12 -16.42 22.78
N ASP A 35 -14.64 -17.49 23.41
CA ASP A 35 -15.23 -18.30 24.48
C ASP A 35 -16.68 -18.78 24.22
N THR A 36 -16.85 -20.10 24.27
CA THR A 36 -18.04 -20.85 23.87
C THR A 36 -18.89 -21.12 25.11
N VAL A 37 -20.10 -20.56 25.18
CA VAL A 37 -21.06 -20.91 26.24
C VAL A 37 -22.14 -21.80 25.64
N VAL A 38 -22.19 -23.05 26.10
CA VAL A 38 -23.33 -23.96 25.97
C VAL A 38 -24.25 -23.67 27.14
N ASP A 39 -25.52 -23.38 26.88
CA ASP A 39 -26.58 -23.50 27.89
C ASP A 39 -27.77 -24.25 27.32
N SER A 40 -28.32 -25.13 28.16
CA SER A 40 -29.38 -26.07 27.84
C SER A 40 -30.42 -26.00 28.94
N SER A 41 -31.68 -25.66 28.63
CA SER A 41 -32.91 -26.35 29.10
C SER A 41 -34.24 -25.61 28.83
N VAL A 42 -35.14 -26.33 28.13
CA VAL A 42 -36.57 -26.65 28.43
C VAL A 42 -37.73 -25.63 28.28
N SER A 43 -38.76 -26.15 27.59
CA SER A 43 -40.23 -25.96 27.64
C SER A 43 -40.93 -24.80 26.95
N GLY A 44 -41.94 -25.16 26.15
CA GLY A 44 -43.14 -24.34 25.90
C GLY A 44 -43.75 -24.51 24.51
N ASP A 45 -44.69 -25.44 24.37
CA ASP A 45 -45.57 -25.62 23.20
C ASP A 45 -46.29 -24.33 22.78
N HIS A 46 -46.17 -23.95 21.51
CA HIS A 46 -47.23 -23.21 20.82
C HIS A 46 -47.41 -23.73 19.38
N SER A 47 -48.56 -24.36 19.21
CA SER A 47 -49.22 -24.71 17.95
C SER A 47 -49.12 -23.59 16.92
N GLY A 48 -48.34 -23.82 15.86
CA GLY A 48 -48.36 -23.04 14.63
C GLY A 48 -48.73 -23.96 13.48
N SER A 49 -49.98 -23.88 13.01
CA SER A 49 -50.42 -24.53 11.77
C SER A 49 -49.61 -23.95 10.61
N LEU A 50 -48.49 -24.62 10.28
CA LEU A 50 -47.68 -24.32 9.12
C LEU A 50 -48.49 -24.70 7.87
N ARG A 51 -49.18 -23.71 7.31
CA ARG A 51 -49.62 -23.75 5.91
C ARG A 51 -48.37 -23.95 5.05
N ARG A 52 -48.09 -25.20 4.70
CA ARG A 52 -47.11 -25.60 3.68
C ARG A 52 -47.45 -24.86 2.38
N SER A 53 -46.72 -23.79 2.11
CA SER A 53 -46.53 -23.25 0.75
C SER A 53 -45.95 -24.38 -0.10
N GLN A 54 -46.78 -25.06 -0.89
CA GLN A 54 -46.33 -26.13 -1.80
C GLN A 54 -45.55 -25.58 -3.00
N SER A 55 -45.50 -24.26 -3.18
CA SER A 55 -44.83 -23.56 -4.28
C SER A 55 -43.32 -23.75 -4.28
N ASP A 56 -42.68 -23.93 -3.12
CA ASP A 56 -41.22 -23.95 -3.01
C ASP A 56 -40.59 -25.30 -3.40
N ARG A 57 -41.37 -26.39 -3.36
CA ARG A 57 -40.84 -27.74 -3.58
C ARG A 57 -40.49 -27.98 -5.05
N THR A 58 -41.26 -27.41 -5.98
CA THR A 58 -41.03 -27.54 -7.42
C THR A 58 -39.91 -26.64 -7.91
N GLU A 59 -39.86 -25.41 -7.41
CA GLU A 59 -38.83 -24.44 -7.81
C GLU A 59 -37.44 -24.88 -7.31
N TYR A 60 -37.36 -25.39 -6.07
CA TYR A 60 -36.11 -25.95 -5.55
C TYR A 60 -35.65 -27.18 -6.33
N ASN A 61 -36.56 -28.10 -6.70
CA ASN A 61 -36.21 -29.28 -7.49
C ASN A 61 -35.77 -28.93 -8.90
N GLN A 62 -36.43 -27.97 -9.56
CA GLN A 62 -36.03 -27.49 -10.89
C GLN A 62 -34.64 -26.87 -10.85
N LYS A 63 -34.42 -25.99 -9.86
CA LYS A 63 -33.12 -25.33 -9.68
C LYS A 63 -32.03 -26.32 -9.28
N LEU A 64 -32.35 -27.43 -8.61
CA LEU A 64 -31.40 -28.48 -8.27
C LEU A 64 -31.07 -29.38 -9.47
N GLN A 65 -32.06 -29.66 -10.33
CA GLN A 65 -31.82 -30.35 -11.60
C GLN A 65 -30.91 -29.52 -12.52
N GLU A 66 -31.14 -28.21 -12.62
CA GLU A 66 -30.30 -27.31 -13.43
C GLU A 66 -28.82 -27.36 -13.01
N LYS A 67 -28.51 -27.44 -11.71
CA LYS A 67 -27.11 -27.53 -11.22
C LYS A 67 -26.50 -28.92 -11.33
N MET A 68 -27.31 -29.95 -11.56
CA MET A 68 -26.88 -31.35 -11.64
C MET A 68 -26.86 -31.87 -13.07
N THR A 69 -27.43 -31.15 -14.03
CA THR A 69 -27.15 -31.35 -15.45
C THR A 69 -25.71 -30.91 -15.74
N PRO A 70 -24.81 -31.82 -16.15
CA PRO A 70 -23.51 -31.42 -16.65
C PRO A 70 -23.76 -30.71 -17.99
N GLN A 71 -23.74 -29.38 -17.98
CA GLN A 71 -23.42 -28.62 -19.18
C GLN A 71 -22.08 -29.16 -19.65
N ALA A 72 -22.11 -29.88 -20.77
CA ALA A 72 -20.94 -30.33 -21.50
C ALA A 72 -20.26 -29.11 -22.14
N GLU A 73 -19.78 -28.17 -21.34
CA GLU A 73 -18.83 -27.15 -21.75
C GLU A 73 -17.43 -27.69 -21.46
N CYS A 74 -17.05 -28.62 -22.33
CA CYS A 74 -15.68 -29.05 -22.51
C CYS A 74 -14.84 -27.83 -22.89
N SER A 75 -13.87 -27.48 -22.05
CA SER A 75 -12.63 -26.77 -22.40
C SER A 75 -12.81 -25.56 -23.33
N SER A 76 -13.35 -24.45 -22.83
CA SER A 76 -12.94 -23.15 -23.33
C SER A 76 -12.00 -22.53 -22.31
N ALA A 77 -10.82 -22.11 -22.77
CA ALA A 77 -10.06 -21.09 -22.07
C ALA A 77 -11.04 -19.96 -21.72
N GLU A 78 -11.29 -19.75 -20.43
CA GLU A 78 -12.09 -18.62 -19.98
C GLU A 78 -11.31 -17.37 -20.35
N THR A 79 -11.71 -16.74 -21.46
CA THR A 79 -11.28 -15.39 -21.79
C THR A 79 -11.74 -14.51 -20.65
N PRO A 80 -10.84 -13.76 -19.98
CA PRO A 80 -11.24 -12.90 -18.88
C PRO A 80 -12.33 -11.95 -19.33
N THR A 81 -13.33 -11.75 -18.47
CA THR A 81 -14.41 -10.81 -18.77
C THR A 81 -13.83 -9.40 -18.94
N PRO A 82 -14.44 -8.51 -19.75
CA PRO A 82 -13.95 -7.14 -19.95
C PRO A 82 -13.78 -6.35 -18.63
N GLU A 83 -14.57 -6.69 -17.62
CA GLU A 83 -14.50 -6.12 -16.27
C GLU A 83 -13.25 -6.59 -15.50
N GLU A 84 -12.90 -7.86 -15.61
CA GLU A 84 -11.69 -8.45 -15.03
C GLU A 84 -10.41 -7.92 -15.70
N GLU A 85 -10.39 -7.80 -17.04
CA GLU A 85 -9.27 -7.20 -17.77
C GLU A 85 -9.03 -5.75 -17.34
N GLN A 86 -10.08 -4.95 -17.21
CA GLN A 86 -9.97 -3.59 -16.69
C GLN A 86 -9.47 -3.54 -15.25
N GLN A 87 -9.91 -4.48 -14.40
CA GLN A 87 -9.43 -4.56 -13.02
C GLN A 87 -7.94 -4.89 -12.95
N VAL A 88 -7.47 -5.86 -13.73
CA VAL A 88 -6.05 -6.22 -13.85
C VAL A 88 -5.24 -5.02 -14.34
N GLY A 89 -5.71 -4.31 -15.37
CA GLY A 89 -5.08 -3.10 -15.88
C GLY A 89 -4.93 -2.01 -14.81
N ARG A 90 -5.98 -1.76 -14.00
CA ARG A 90 -5.92 -0.81 -12.88
C ARG A 90 -4.92 -1.24 -11.80
N MET A 91 -4.89 -2.52 -11.45
CA MET A 91 -3.94 -3.06 -10.46
C MET A 91 -2.50 -2.94 -10.94
N MET A 92 -2.23 -3.22 -12.22
CA MET A 92 -0.90 -3.10 -12.82
C MET A 92 -0.44 -1.65 -12.93
N ALA A 93 -1.33 -0.73 -13.31
CA ALA A 93 -1.02 0.70 -13.31
C ALA A 93 -0.67 1.20 -11.91
N LYS A 94 -1.41 0.76 -10.87
CA LYS A 94 -1.12 1.08 -9.47
C LYS A 94 0.23 0.51 -9.03
N ARG A 95 0.51 -0.76 -9.37
CA ARG A 95 1.80 -1.41 -9.10
C ARG A 95 2.95 -0.61 -9.71
N ALA A 96 2.87 -0.29 -11.00
CA ALA A 96 3.89 0.48 -11.69
C ALA A 96 4.11 1.86 -11.05
N LYS A 97 3.04 2.52 -10.58
CA LYS A 97 3.17 3.78 -9.83
C LYS A 97 3.94 3.61 -8.52
N ILE A 98 3.60 2.59 -7.73
CA ILE A 98 4.26 2.31 -6.44
C ILE A 98 5.75 2.03 -6.65
N ILE A 99 6.10 1.25 -7.68
CA ILE A 99 7.51 0.94 -7.99
C ILE A 99 8.28 2.20 -8.36
N ARG A 100 7.70 3.07 -9.21
CA ARG A 100 8.32 4.35 -9.54
C ARG A 100 8.51 5.23 -8.32
N GLU A 101 7.51 5.31 -7.45
CA GLU A 101 7.61 6.09 -6.22
C GLU A 101 8.68 5.53 -5.29
N LEU A 102 8.76 4.20 -5.12
CA LEU A 102 9.79 3.55 -4.31
C LEU A 102 11.21 3.90 -4.78
N ILE A 103 11.47 3.77 -6.09
CA ILE A 103 12.78 4.10 -6.66
C ILE A 103 13.08 5.59 -6.50
N GLN A 104 12.10 6.47 -6.74
CA GLN A 104 12.31 7.90 -6.57
C GLN A 104 12.63 8.25 -5.12
N THR A 105 11.89 7.69 -4.16
CA THR A 105 12.15 7.94 -2.74
C THR A 105 13.51 7.42 -2.28
N GLU A 106 13.99 6.31 -2.86
CA GLU A 106 15.35 5.81 -2.56
C GLU A 106 16.44 6.74 -3.13
N ARG A 107 16.24 7.30 -4.33
CA ARG A 107 17.13 8.34 -4.89
C ARG A 107 17.18 9.59 -4.01
N ASP A 108 16.01 10.05 -3.57
CA ASP A 108 15.91 11.22 -2.69
C ASP A 108 16.63 10.94 -1.37
N TYR A 109 16.42 9.76 -0.78
CA TYR A 109 17.12 9.35 0.44
C TYR A 109 18.64 9.31 0.29
N LEU A 110 19.15 8.80 -0.83
CA LEU A 110 20.59 8.82 -1.12
C LEU A 110 21.15 10.24 -1.24
N THR A 111 20.40 11.13 -1.90
CA THR A 111 20.78 12.54 -2.01
C THR A 111 20.87 13.18 -0.62
N ASP A 112 19.92 12.89 0.26
CA ASP A 112 19.93 13.37 1.64
C ASP A 112 21.11 12.81 2.44
N LEU A 113 21.43 11.53 2.28
CA LEU A 113 22.58 10.90 2.93
C LEU A 113 23.90 11.49 2.43
N GLU A 114 24.06 11.69 1.13
CA GLU A 114 25.24 12.33 0.56
C GLU A 114 25.39 13.76 1.07
N LEU A 115 24.29 14.53 1.15
CA LEU A 115 24.30 15.87 1.71
C LEU A 115 24.71 15.87 3.19
N CYS A 116 24.17 14.95 4.00
CA CYS A 116 24.56 14.79 5.39
C CYS A 116 26.07 14.51 5.52
N VAL A 117 26.60 13.58 4.73
CA VAL A 117 28.01 13.21 4.77
C VAL A 117 28.88 14.40 4.35
N ARG A 118 28.57 15.02 3.21
CA ARG A 118 29.38 16.08 2.61
C ARG A 118 29.36 17.39 3.38
N GLU A 119 28.18 17.82 3.82
CA GLU A 119 28.00 19.16 4.40
C GLU A 119 28.02 19.17 5.94
N VAL A 120 27.89 18.00 6.58
CA VAL A 120 27.86 17.90 8.05
C VAL A 120 28.97 17.01 8.58
N VAL A 121 29.00 15.73 8.20
CA VAL A 121 29.96 14.75 8.78
C VAL A 121 31.40 15.14 8.47
N GLN A 122 31.73 15.33 7.19
CA GLN A 122 33.09 15.64 6.75
C GLN A 122 33.60 16.98 7.33
N PRO A 123 32.82 18.08 7.34
CA PRO A 123 33.22 19.31 7.99
C PRO A 123 33.43 19.19 9.51
N LEU A 124 32.59 18.43 10.22
CA LEU A 124 32.74 18.23 11.66
C LEU A 124 33.97 17.40 12.01
N ARG A 125 34.25 16.32 11.25
CA ARG A 125 35.50 15.56 11.37
C ARG A 125 36.72 16.44 11.12
N SER A 126 36.66 17.28 10.09
CA SER A 126 37.76 18.17 9.71
C SER A 126 38.04 19.26 10.76
N LYS A 127 36.98 19.81 11.37
CA LYS A 127 37.09 20.88 12.38
C LYS A 127 37.58 20.41 13.75
N GLN A 128 37.51 19.11 14.05
CA GLN A 128 37.92 18.51 15.33
C GLN A 128 37.43 19.31 16.54
N ILE A 129 36.11 19.45 16.68
CA ILE A 129 35.50 20.21 17.77
C ILE A 129 35.76 19.49 19.10
N ASP A 130 36.27 20.23 20.09
CA ASP A 130 36.57 19.66 21.41
C ASP A 130 35.33 19.02 22.05
N ARG A 131 35.52 17.83 22.62
CA ARG A 131 34.47 16.98 23.23
C ARG A 131 33.36 16.49 22.30
N LEU A 132 33.47 16.69 20.98
CA LEU A 132 32.53 16.12 20.00
C LEU A 132 33.10 14.83 19.42
N ASP A 133 32.46 13.70 19.73
CA ASP A 133 32.72 12.42 19.05
C ASP A 133 31.82 12.30 17.81
N VAL A 134 32.40 12.59 16.65
CA VAL A 134 31.68 12.56 15.36
C VAL A 134 31.36 11.13 14.93
N GLU A 135 32.24 10.17 15.22
CA GLU A 135 32.05 8.76 14.83
C GLU A 135 30.88 8.13 15.57
N SER A 136 30.74 8.39 16.86
CA SER A 136 29.59 7.91 17.63
C SER A 136 28.28 8.60 17.24
N LEU A 137 28.34 9.91 16.93
CA LEU A 137 27.15 10.69 16.58
C LEU A 137 26.54 10.28 15.23
N PHE A 138 27.37 10.04 14.21
CA PHE A 138 26.90 9.68 12.86
C PHE A 138 26.99 8.18 12.58
N SER A 139 27.68 7.42 13.45
CA SER A 139 27.75 5.96 13.40
C SER A 139 28.13 5.47 12.00
N ASN A 140 27.37 4.51 11.46
CA ASN A 140 27.60 3.88 10.18
C ASN A 140 26.93 4.58 9.00
N ILE A 141 26.67 5.89 9.05
CA ILE A 141 25.96 6.63 7.99
C ILE A 141 26.55 6.40 6.59
N GLU A 142 27.87 6.29 6.47
CA GLU A 142 28.55 6.06 5.20
C GLU A 142 28.33 4.63 4.67
N SER A 143 28.22 3.66 5.58
CA SER A 143 27.85 2.28 5.22
C SER A 143 26.38 2.21 4.79
N VAL A 144 25.50 2.93 5.47
CA VAL A 144 24.07 3.04 5.09
C VAL A 144 23.95 3.64 3.70
N HIS A 145 24.67 4.73 3.40
CA HIS A 145 24.72 5.31 2.05
C HIS A 145 25.16 4.29 0.99
N GLN A 146 26.23 3.53 1.25
CA GLN A 146 26.69 2.49 0.30
C GLN A 146 25.66 1.38 0.07
N ILE A 147 24.99 0.93 1.14
CA ILE A 147 23.96 -0.11 1.04
C ILE A 147 22.73 0.41 0.28
N SER A 148 22.29 1.63 0.57
CA SER A 148 21.19 2.27 -0.16
C SER A 148 21.54 2.48 -1.64
N ALA A 149 22.78 2.84 -1.97
CA ALA A 149 23.21 3.00 -3.36
C ALA A 149 23.14 1.66 -4.11
N LYS A 150 23.54 0.58 -3.45
CA LYS A 150 23.41 -0.77 -3.99
C LYS A 150 21.95 -1.20 -4.14
N LEU A 151 21.10 -0.90 -3.16
CA LEU A 151 19.67 -1.19 -3.23
C LEU A 151 19.02 -0.47 -4.42
N LEU A 152 19.29 0.83 -4.57
CA LEU A 152 18.79 1.61 -5.70
C LEU A 152 19.23 1.00 -7.03
N SER A 153 20.51 0.68 -7.18
CA SER A 153 21.05 0.07 -8.40
C SER A 153 20.33 -1.24 -8.75
N LEU A 154 20.07 -2.10 -7.77
CA LEU A 154 19.34 -3.35 -7.98
C LEU A 154 17.87 -3.12 -8.35
N LEU A 155 17.22 -2.11 -7.75
CA LEU A 155 15.84 -1.75 -8.10
C LEU A 155 15.75 -1.18 -9.53
N GLU A 156 16.70 -0.35 -9.93
CA GLU A 156 16.79 0.20 -11.28
C GLU A 156 17.06 -0.92 -12.30
N GLU A 157 18.00 -1.82 -12.02
CA GLU A 157 18.28 -2.98 -12.87
C GLU A 157 17.05 -3.88 -13.05
N ALA A 158 16.29 -4.13 -11.98
CA ALA A 158 15.10 -4.97 -12.02
C ALA A 158 13.89 -4.33 -12.73
N THR A 159 13.95 -3.03 -13.07
CA THR A 159 12.79 -2.28 -13.57
C THR A 159 13.03 -1.52 -14.87
N THR A 160 14.29 -1.19 -15.19
CA THR A 160 14.67 -0.46 -16.41
C THR A 160 14.52 -1.37 -17.63
N ASP A 161 13.80 -0.90 -18.64
CA ASP A 161 13.49 -1.65 -19.87
C ASP A 161 12.75 -2.98 -19.66
N VAL A 162 12.17 -3.19 -18.47
CA VAL A 162 11.38 -4.38 -18.13
C VAL A 162 9.89 -4.03 -18.12
N GLU A 163 9.10 -4.82 -18.87
CA GLU A 163 7.64 -4.65 -18.89
C GLU A 163 7.05 -4.76 -17.47
N PRO A 164 6.11 -3.87 -17.06
CA PRO A 164 5.56 -3.86 -15.71
C PRO A 164 5.00 -5.21 -15.22
N ALA A 165 4.56 -6.07 -16.13
CA ALA A 165 4.04 -7.40 -15.81
C ALA A 165 5.13 -8.39 -15.35
N VAL A 166 6.37 -8.24 -15.81
CA VAL A 166 7.47 -9.19 -15.55
C VAL A 166 8.54 -8.64 -14.59
N GLN A 167 8.42 -7.39 -14.14
CA GLN A 167 9.31 -6.81 -13.12
C GLN A 167 9.25 -7.60 -11.82
N VAL A 168 10.39 -8.10 -11.33
CA VAL A 168 10.51 -8.79 -10.04
C VAL A 168 11.41 -7.98 -9.11
N ILE A 169 10.78 -7.18 -8.23
CA ILE A 169 11.48 -6.32 -7.27
C ILE A 169 11.53 -6.90 -5.83
N GLY A 170 10.85 -8.02 -5.60
CA GLY A 170 10.93 -8.77 -4.34
C GLY A 170 12.04 -9.80 -4.41
N CYS A 171 12.82 -9.94 -3.33
CA CYS A 171 13.86 -10.96 -3.27
C CYS A 171 13.25 -12.37 -3.35
N ASN A 172 13.70 -13.19 -4.30
CA ASN A 172 13.59 -14.64 -4.21
C ASN A 172 14.61 -15.14 -3.17
N TYR A 173 14.35 -14.92 -1.87
CA TYR A 173 15.05 -15.66 -0.82
C TYR A 173 14.46 -17.07 -0.77
N GLY A 174 14.85 -17.90 -1.74
CA GLY A 174 14.28 -19.22 -1.93
C GLY A 174 15.04 -20.00 -2.98
N LYS A 175 16.32 -20.27 -2.72
CA LYS A 175 17.07 -21.44 -3.16
C LYS A 175 18.42 -21.49 -2.44
#